data_AF-A0A434AVV9-F1
#
_entry.id   AF-A0A434AVV9-F1
#
_cell.length_a   1.000
_cell.length_b   1.000
_cell.length_c   1.000
_cell.angle_alpha   90.00
_cell.angle_beta   90.00
_cell.angle_gamma   90.00
#
_symmetry.space_group_name_H-M   'P 1'
#
loop_
_entity.id
_entity.type
_entity.pdbx_description
1 polymer ?
#
loop_
_entity_poly.entity_id
_entity_poly.type
_entity_poly.pdbx_seq_one_letter_code
_entity_poly.pdbx_strand_id
1 'polypeptide(L)'
;MKVTLLLKEDEYFKVGDHIFTKNDNLKSLEDKLHFCGSSAINVFKEFENSLTMEVMDDWSKLSKALNQTTSCCAVWDNRKIISELINKQDHPVSWYVQNCRIC
;
A
#
# COMPACT_ATOMS: atom_id res chain seq x y z
N MET A 1 -20.42 -23.61 7.48
CA MET A 1 -20.46 -22.49 8.45
C MET A 1 -20.10 -21.23 7.67
N LYS A 2 -20.93 -20.19 7.67
CA LYS A 2 -20.68 -18.95 6.92
C LYS A 2 -20.11 -17.93 7.90
N VAL A 3 -18.87 -17.49 7.70
CA VAL A 3 -18.22 -16.50 8.55
C VAL A 3 -18.44 -15.13 7.91
N THR A 4 -18.99 -14.19 8.67
CA THR A 4 -19.14 -12.79 8.23
C THR A 4 -18.00 -11.98 8.83
N LEU A 5 -17.11 -11.46 7.98
CA LEU A 5 -16.06 -10.55 8.39
C LEU A 5 -16.60 -9.12 8.42
N LEU A 6 -16.53 -8.48 9.58
CA LEU A 6 -16.84 -7.06 9.76
C LEU A 6 -15.52 -6.29 9.76
N LEU A 7 -15.19 -5.68 8.63
CA LEU A 7 -14.11 -4.72 8.52
C LEU A 7 -14.67 -3.32 8.78
N LYS A 8 -14.04 -2.54 9.66
CA LYS A 8 -14.37 -1.13 9.82
C LYS A 8 -13.90 -0.37 8.60
N GLU A 9 -14.67 0.64 8.16
CA GLU A 9 -14.36 1.35 6.92
C GLU A 9 -12.92 1.87 6.91
N ASP A 10 -12.41 2.45 7.99
CA ASP A 10 -11.05 3.01 8.12
C ASP A 10 -9.91 1.97 8.12
N GLU A 11 -10.24 0.68 8.07
CA GLU A 11 -9.28 -0.43 8.19
C GLU A 11 -9.07 -1.22 6.90
N TYR A 12 -9.71 -0.79 5.81
CA TYR A 12 -9.53 -1.37 4.49
C TYR A 12 -9.77 -0.37 3.36
N PHE A 13 -9.33 -0.75 2.16
CA PHE A 13 -9.72 -0.11 0.90
C PHE A 13 -9.86 -1.18 -0.18
N LYS A 14 -10.55 -0.85 -1.27
CA LYS A 14 -10.77 -1.77 -2.39
C LYS A 14 -9.98 -1.34 -3.61
N VAL A 15 -9.51 -2.34 -4.37
CA VAL A 15 -8.89 -2.15 -5.69
C VAL A 15 -9.53 -3.16 -6.62
N GLY A 16 -10.54 -2.71 -7.36
CA GLY A 16 -11.45 -3.60 -8.10
C GLY A 16 -12.08 -4.63 -7.15
N ASP A 17 -11.84 -5.91 -7.43
CA ASP A 17 -12.34 -7.05 -6.65
C ASP A 17 -11.51 -7.37 -5.39
N HIS A 18 -10.37 -6.71 -5.21
CA HIS A 18 -9.43 -6.99 -4.13
C HIS A 18 -9.65 -6.09 -2.93
N ILE A 19 -9.51 -6.65 -1.73
CA ILE A 19 -9.62 -5.94 -0.46
C ILE A 19 -8.24 -5.89 0.17
N PHE A 20 -7.75 -4.68 0.46
CA PHE A 20 -6.50 -4.47 1.18
C PHE A 20 -6.79 -4.03 2.61
N THR A 21 -6.11 -4.62 3.58
CA THR A 21 -6.33 -4.34 5.01
C THR A 21 -5.05 -4.34 5.81
N LYS A 22 -5.09 -3.68 6.98
CA LYS A 22 -4.07 -3.70 8.02
C LYS A 22 -4.24 -4.87 9.00
N ASN A 23 -5.26 -5.72 8.84
CA ASN A 23 -5.48 -6.87 9.70
C ASN A 23 -4.76 -8.10 9.13
N ASP A 24 -3.62 -8.45 9.71
CA ASP A 24 -2.78 -9.59 9.31
C ASP A 24 -3.45 -10.95 9.52
N ASN A 25 -4.38 -11.05 10.47
CA ASN A 25 -5.13 -12.27 10.76
C ASN A 25 -6.06 -12.71 9.62
N LEU A 26 -6.31 -11.82 8.65
CA LEU A 26 -7.21 -12.09 7.54
C LEU A 26 -6.49 -12.64 6.30
N LYS A 27 -5.15 -12.61 6.29
CA LYS A 27 -4.30 -12.99 5.15
C LYS A 27 -4.53 -14.43 4.64
N SER A 28 -5.09 -15.31 5.45
CA SER A 28 -5.32 -16.72 5.15
C SER A 28 -6.77 -17.08 4.79
N LEU A 29 -7.68 -16.11 4.77
CA LEU A 29 -9.11 -16.40 4.62
C LEU A 29 -9.57 -16.43 3.15
N GLU A 30 -9.02 -15.56 2.28
CA GLU A 30 -9.44 -15.47 0.86
C GLU A 30 -8.32 -14.93 -0.05
N ASP A 31 -8.21 -15.44 -1.28
CA ASP A 31 -7.22 -15.01 -2.30
C ASP A 31 -7.32 -13.53 -2.69
N LYS A 32 -8.50 -12.93 -2.48
CA LYS A 32 -8.75 -11.52 -2.81
C LYS A 32 -8.40 -10.57 -1.66
N LEU A 33 -7.98 -11.09 -0.50
CA LEU A 33 -7.70 -10.31 0.69
C LEU A 33 -6.19 -10.16 0.90
N HIS A 34 -5.71 -8.93 0.86
CA HIS A 34 -4.30 -8.59 0.90
C HIS A 34 -3.96 -7.81 2.17
N PHE A 35 -2.85 -8.19 2.80
CA PHE A 35 -2.30 -7.44 3.91
C PHE A 35 -1.30 -6.38 3.41
N CYS A 36 -1.58 -5.10 3.66
CA CYS A 36 -0.71 -3.99 3.24
C CYS A 36 0.15 -3.40 4.39
N GLY A 37 0.04 -3.94 5.60
CA GLY A 37 1.04 -3.77 6.66
C GLY A 37 1.21 -2.40 7.33
N SER A 38 0.62 -1.30 6.86
CA SER A 38 0.95 0.01 7.45
C SER A 38 -0.10 1.11 7.28
N SER A 39 0.13 2.19 8.05
CA SER A 39 -0.58 3.47 8.23
C SER A 39 -1.01 4.23 6.96
N ALA A 40 -0.70 3.70 5.78
CA ALA A 40 -1.04 4.29 4.49
C ALA A 40 -2.47 3.97 4.03
N ILE A 41 -3.28 3.19 4.77
CA ILE A 41 -4.69 2.93 4.40
C ILE A 41 -5.44 4.23 4.09
N ASN A 42 -5.27 5.24 4.94
CA ASN A 42 -5.90 6.54 4.72
C ASN A 42 -5.46 7.18 3.40
N VAL A 43 -4.18 7.03 3.05
CA VAL A 43 -3.63 7.52 1.78
C VAL A 43 -4.20 6.72 0.61
N PHE A 44 -4.21 5.38 0.69
CA PHE A 44 -4.77 4.54 -0.37
C PHE A 44 -6.25 4.85 -0.63
N LYS A 45 -7.02 5.13 0.43
CA LYS A 45 -8.41 5.57 0.30
C LYS A 45 -8.55 6.87 -0.47
N GLU A 46 -7.65 7.84 -0.29
CA GLU A 46 -7.65 9.08 -1.07
C GLU A 46 -7.51 8.81 -2.58
N PHE A 47 -6.84 7.72 -2.95
CA PHE A 47 -6.61 7.32 -4.33
C PHE A 47 -7.46 6.13 -4.80
N GLU A 48 -8.46 5.68 -4.04
CA GLU A 48 -9.15 4.39 -4.26
C GLU A 48 -9.66 4.21 -5.70
N ASN A 49 -10.21 5.27 -6.30
CA ASN A 49 -10.72 5.26 -7.68
C ASN A 49 -9.64 5.19 -8.77
N SER A 50 -8.38 5.47 -8.42
CA SER A 50 -7.23 5.49 -9.33
C SER A 50 -6.27 4.32 -9.10
N LEU A 51 -6.46 3.55 -8.03
CA LEU A 51 -5.64 2.39 -7.74
C LEU A 51 -5.98 1.23 -8.68
N THR A 52 -4.94 0.57 -9.15
CA THR A 52 -5.00 -0.68 -9.90
C THR A 52 -4.14 -1.73 -9.22
N MET A 53 -4.34 -3.01 -9.54
CA MET A 53 -3.48 -4.08 -9.02
C MET A 53 -2.02 -3.93 -9.44
N GLU A 54 -1.77 -3.32 -10.61
CA GLU A 54 -0.43 -2.95 -11.08
C GLU A 54 0.22 -1.94 -10.14
N VAL A 55 -0.46 -0.83 -9.83
CA VAL A 55 0.02 0.19 -8.87
C VAL A 55 0.28 -0.42 -7.49
N MET A 56 -0.58 -1.33 -7.04
CA MET A 56 -0.43 -2.00 -5.75
C MET A 56 0.78 -2.95 -5.71
N ASP A 57 1.04 -3.68 -6.79
CA ASP A 57 2.20 -4.57 -6.92
C ASP A 57 3.50 -3.76 -6.97
N ASP A 58 3.53 -2.68 -7.76
CA ASP A 58 4.67 -1.78 -7.85
C ASP A 58 4.96 -1.08 -6.52
N TRP A 59 3.92 -0.60 -5.84
CA TRP A 59 4.07 -0.06 -4.49
C TRP A 59 4.63 -1.10 -3.51
N SER A 60 4.15 -2.35 -3.56
CA SER A 60 4.64 -3.43 -2.68
C SER A 60 6.13 -3.71 -2.90
N LYS A 61 6.55 -3.78 -4.17
CA LYS A 61 7.96 -3.98 -4.55
C LYS A 61 8.83 -2.79 -4.12
N LEU A 62 8.38 -1.57 -4.41
CA LEU A 62 9.10 -0.34 -4.06
C LEU A 62 9.22 -0.19 -2.55
N SER A 63 8.14 -0.41 -1.80
CA SER A 63 8.13 -0.35 -0.33
C SER A 63 9.14 -1.33 0.29
N LYS A 64 9.21 -2.57 -0.23
CA LYS A 64 10.23 -3.55 0.18
C LYS A 64 11.66 -3.07 -0.12
N ALA A 65 11.90 -2.55 -1.32
CA ALA A 65 13.21 -2.04 -1.71
C ALA A 65 13.63 -0.85 -0.84
N LEU A 66 12.73 0.12 -0.62
CA LEU A 66 12.96 1.27 0.24
C LEU A 66 13.32 0.85 1.67
N ASN A 67 12.57 -0.08 2.24
CA ASN A 67 12.84 -0.60 3.59
C ASN A 67 14.19 -1.36 3.70
N GLN A 68 14.73 -1.88 2.59
CA GLN A 68 16.06 -2.49 2.55
C GLN A 68 17.18 -1.45 2.45
N THR A 69 16.89 -0.25 1.93
CA THR A 69 17.89 0.81 1.73
C THR A 69 18.12 1.69 2.95
N THR A 70 17.27 1.62 3.98
CA THR A 70 17.29 2.55 5.12
C THR A 70 17.27 1.84 6.48
N SER A 71 17.56 2.58 7.54
CA SER A 71 17.37 2.10 8.92
C SER A 71 15.88 1.83 9.22
N CYS A 72 15.62 1.03 10.24
CA CYS A 72 14.28 0.57 10.65
C CYS A 72 13.27 1.66 11.03
N CYS A 73 13.68 2.94 11.05
CA CYS A 73 12.85 4.07 11.46
C CYS A 73 12.46 5.01 10.30
N ALA A 74 12.83 4.69 9.05
CA ALA A 74 12.50 5.55 7.92
C ALA A 74 10.99 5.62 7.71
N VAL A 75 10.46 6.85 7.59
CA VAL A 75 9.05 7.09 7.27
C VAL A 75 8.98 7.64 5.85
N TRP A 76 8.12 7.01 5.04
CA TRP A 76 7.93 7.34 3.64
C TRP A 76 6.65 8.16 3.42
N ASP A 77 6.73 9.16 2.56
CA ASP A 77 5.60 9.90 2.01
C ASP A 77 4.84 9.02 1.01
N ASN A 78 3.97 8.16 1.56
CA ASN A 78 3.14 7.27 0.77
C ASN A 78 2.22 8.04 -0.19
N ARG A 79 1.80 9.27 0.15
CA ARG A 79 0.93 10.07 -0.74
C ARG A 79 1.68 10.44 -2.00
N LYS A 80 2.91 10.93 -1.86
CA LYS A 80 3.77 11.24 -3.01
C LYS A 80 4.12 9.99 -3.81
N ILE A 81 4.53 8.91 -3.15
CA ILE A 81 4.89 7.65 -3.81
C ILE A 81 3.72 7.12 -4.66
N ILE A 82 2.53 6.99 -4.06
CA ILE A 82 1.34 6.48 -4.76
C ILE A 82 0.95 7.39 -5.92
N SER A 83 1.04 8.72 -5.74
CA SER A 83 0.80 9.67 -6.83
C SER A 83 1.78 9.49 -8.01
N GLU A 84 3.08 9.32 -7.74
CA GLU A 84 4.06 9.06 -8.82
C GLU A 84 3.76 7.75 -9.56
N LEU A 85 3.41 6.69 -8.82
CA LEU A 85 3.06 5.39 -9.39
C LEU A 85 1.79 5.45 -10.26
N ILE A 86 0.73 6.12 -9.79
CA ILE A 86 -0.51 6.31 -10.55
C ILE A 86 -0.24 7.09 -11.85
N ASN A 87 0.62 8.10 -11.79
CA ASN A 87 0.99 8.93 -12.95
C ASN A 87 2.01 8.26 -13.88
N LYS A 88 2.41 7.01 -13.61
CA LYS A 88 3.42 6.25 -14.38
C LYS A 88 4.73 7.02 -14.56
N GLN A 89 5.14 7.72 -13.50
CA GLN A 89 6.43 8.39 -13.45
C GLN A 89 7.47 7.40 -12.94
N ASP A 90 8.26 6.85 -13.85
CA ASP A 90 9.29 5.88 -13.52
C ASP A 90 10.52 6.57 -12.94
N HIS A 91 10.84 6.24 -11.68
CA HIS A 91 12.02 6.73 -11.00
C HIS A 91 12.86 5.57 -10.45
N PRO A 92 14.19 5.71 -10.37
CA PRO A 92 15.01 4.74 -9.65
C PRO A 92 14.72 4.80 -8.15
N VAL A 93 14.94 3.70 -7.43
CA VAL A 93 14.75 3.62 -5.97
C VAL A 93 15.47 4.76 -5.23
N SER A 94 16.68 5.13 -5.67
CA SER A 94 17.46 6.23 -5.09
C SER A 94 16.75 7.59 -5.14
N TRP A 95 15.94 7.84 -6.18
CA TRP A 95 15.15 9.05 -6.28
C TRP A 95 14.08 9.10 -5.19
N TYR A 96 13.36 7.99 -4.96
CA TYR A 96 12.36 7.90 -3.88
C TYR A 96 13.01 8.05 -2.50
N VAL A 97 14.20 7.47 -2.29
CA VAL A 97 14.97 7.66 -1.06
C VAL A 97 15.24 9.15 -0.78
N GLN A 98 15.57 9.92 -1.80
CA GLN A 98 15.89 11.35 -1.69
C GLN A 98 14.64 12.23 -1.61
N ASN A 99 13.55 11.87 -2.29
CA ASN A 99 12.41 12.76 -2.55
C ASN A 99 11.13 12.40 -1.79
N CYS A 100 11.05 11.20 -1.20
CA CYS A 100 9.86 10.69 -0.53
C CYS A 100 10.13 10.30 0.93
N ARG A 101 11.33 10.58 1.46
CA ARG A 101 11.62 10.37 2.88
C ARG A 101 11.15 11.57 3.70
N ILE A 102 10.40 11.31 4.77
CA ILE A 102 9.93 12.35 5.71
C ILE A 102 10.89 12.48 6.91
N CYS A 103 11.46 11.37 7.39
CA CYS A 103 12.42 11.35 8.50
C CYS A 103 13.38 10.15 8.44
#